data_AF-A0A259N715-F1
#
_entry.id   AF-A0A259N715-F1
#
_cell.length_a   1.000
_cell.length_b   1.000
_cell.length_c   1.000
_cell.angle_alpha   90.00
_cell.angle_beta   90.00
_cell.angle_gamma   90.00
#
_symmetry.space_group_name_H-M   'P 1'
#
loop_
_entity.id
_entity.type
_entity.pdbx_description
1 polymer ?
#
loop_
_entity_poly.entity_id
_entity_poly.type
_entity_poly.pdbx_seq_one_letter_code
_entity_poly.pdbx_strand_id
1 'polypeptide(L)' 'MTVYFIGAGPGDPELITVKGQRLIHNCPVILYAGSLVPEA' A
#
# COMPACT_ATOMS: atom_id res chain seq x y z
N MET A 1 -19.04 -1.62 0.67
CA MET A 1 -17.98 -0.79 1.26
C MET A 1 -16.98 -1.73 1.92
N THR A 2 -15.73 -1.74 1.46
CA THR A 2 -14.70 -2.67 1.95
C THR A 2 -13.42 -1.90 2.25
N VAL A 3 -12.82 -2.14 3.42
CA VAL A 3 -11.52 -1.58 3.81
C VAL A 3 -10.48 -2.69 3.76
N TYR A 4 -9.37 -2.44 3.06
CA TYR A 4 -8.26 -3.37 2.98
C TYR A 4 -7.10 -2.85 3.83
N PHE A 5 -6.68 -3.65 4.82
CA PHE A 5 -5.40 -3.44 5.49
C PHE A 5 -4.30 -4.10 4.66
N ILE A 6 -3.30 -3.31 4.27
CA ILE A 6 -2.22 -3.74 3.39
C ILE A 6 -0.91 -3.45 4.12
N GLY A 7 -0.05 -4.47 4.27
CA GLY A 7 1.34 -4.26 4.67
C GLY A 7 2.13 -3.71 3.49
N ALA A 8 2.72 -2.51 3.63
CA ALA A 8 3.50 -1.86 2.58
C ALA A 8 4.89 -2.48 2.34
N GLY A 9 5.32 -3.41 3.22
CA GLY A 9 6.68 -3.92 3.24
C GLY A 9 7.59 -3.09 4.16
N PRO A 10 8.92 -3.33 4.12
CA PRO A 10 9.88 -2.67 5.01
C PRO A 10 10.34 -1.28 4.53
N GLY A 11 9.88 -0.82 3.36
CA GLY A 11 10.18 0.51 2.82
C GLY A 11 10.49 0.49 1.32
N ASP A 12 11.15 -0.57 0.83
CA ASP A 12 11.38 -0.77 -0.60
C ASP A 12 10.05 -1.11 -1.32
N PRO A 13 9.61 -0.30 -2.32
CA PRO A 13 8.37 -0.53 -3.05
C PRO A 13 8.28 -1.87 -3.77
N GLU A 14 9.41 -2.48 -4.16
CA GLU A 14 9.41 -3.78 -4.84
C GLU A 14 9.04 -4.94 -3.90
N LEU A 15 9.10 -4.72 -2.59
CA LEU A 15 8.84 -5.74 -1.57
C LEU A 15 7.37 -5.80 -1.12
N ILE A 16 6.49 -4.97 -1.70
CA ILE A 16 5.05 -5.12 -1.48
C ILE A 16 4.53 -6.40 -2.15
N THR A 17 3.50 -7.02 -1.56
CA THR A 17 2.85 -8.16 -2.22
C THR A 17 2.17 -7.75 -3.53
N VAL A 18 2.21 -8.61 -4.54
CA VAL A 18 1.50 -8.41 -5.82
C VAL A 18 0.01 -8.10 -5.62
N LYS A 19 -0.64 -8.72 -4.63
CA LYS A 19 -2.05 -8.43 -4.29
C LYS A 19 -2.22 -7.02 -3.72
N GLY A 20 -1.33 -6.60 -2.81
CA GLY A 20 -1.34 -5.25 -2.24
C GLY A 20 -1.21 -4.18 -3.32
N GLN A 21 -0.22 -4.34 -4.21
CA GLN A 21 0.00 -3.42 -5.33
C GLN A 21 -1.25 -3.32 -6.23
N ARG A 22 -1.85 -4.47 -6.60
CA ARG A 22 -3.08 -4.48 -7.41
C ARG A 22 -4.24 -3.76 -6.71
N LEU A 23 -4.41 -3.93 -5.40
CA LEU A 23 -5.46 -3.24 -4.66
C LEU A 23 -5.22 -1.72 -4.63
N ILE A 24 -3.98 -1.29 -4.35
CA ILE A 24 -3.59 0.13 -4.37
C ILE A 24 -3.94 0.79 -5.70
N HIS A 25 -3.64 0.15 -6.84
CA HIS A 25 -3.98 0.70 -8.16
C HIS A 25 -5.49 0.79 -8.46
N ASN A 26 -6.33 -0.01 -7.80
CA ASN A 26 -7.77 -0.06 -8.06
C ASN A 26 -8.60 0.68 -7.00
N CYS A 27 -8.02 1.02 -5.85
CA CYS A 27 -8.73 1.70 -4.78
C CYS A 27 -8.87 3.21 -5.10
N PRO A 28 -10.09 3.77 -5.06
CA PRO A 28 -10.30 5.19 -5.32
C PRO A 28 -9.81 6.09 -4.18
N VAL A 29 -9.56 5.51 -2.99
CA VAL A 29 -9.06 6.21 -1.81
C VAL A 29 -7.95 5.38 -1.18
N ILE A 30 -6.83 6.03 -0.87
CA ILE A 30 -5.68 5.43 -0.18
C ILE A 30 -5.39 6.27 1.07
N LEU A 31 -5.25 5.61 2.21
CA LEU A 31 -4.81 6.19 3.47
C LEU A 31 -3.58 5.41 3.95
N TYR A 32 -2.50 6.10 4.27
CA TYR A 32 -1.24 5.49 4.70
C TYR A 32 -0.54 6.30 5.78
N ALA A 33 0.33 5.64 6.56
CA ALA A 33 1.14 6.28 7.60
C ALA A 33 2.42 6.86 6.98
N GLY A 34 2.37 8.12 6.54
CA GLY A 34 3.44 8.76 5.77
C GLY A 34 4.83 8.78 6.42
N SER A 35 4.96 8.63 7.74
CA SER A 35 6.28 8.54 8.39
C SER A 35 7.01 7.21 8.18
N LEU A 36 6.29 6.15 7.79
CA LEU A 36 6.82 4.78 7.67
C LEU A 36 6.69 4.19 6.27
N VAL A 37 5.82 4.75 5.45
CA VAL A 37 5.72 4.42 4.03
C VAL A 37 6.36 5.58 3.27
N PRO A 38 7.62 5.45 2.83
CA PRO A 38 8.33 6.55 2.18
C PRO A 38 7.68 6.92 0.85
N GLU A 39 7.91 8.16 0.42
CA GLU A 39 7.66 8.54 -0.96
C GLU A 39 8.62 7.74 -1.86
N ALA A 40 8.05 7.07 -2.87
CA ALA A 40 8.79 6.29 -3.86
C ALA A 40 9.18 7.16 -5.05
#